data_AF-A0A7X7G8D8-F1
#
_entry.id   AF-A0A7X7G8D8-F1
#
_cell.length_a   1.000
_cell.length_b   1.000
_cell.length_c   1.000
_cell.angle_alpha   90.00
_cell.angle_beta   90.00
_cell.angle_gamma   90.00
#
_symmetry.space_group_name_H-M   'P 1'
#
loop_
_entity.id
_entity.type
_entity.pdbx_description
1 polymer ?
#
loop_
_entity_poly.entity_id
_entity_poly.type
_entity_poly.pdbx_seq_one_letter_code
_entity_poly.pdbx_strand_id
1 'polypeptide(L)'
;AAAVRGARVAEEPEVETTSLGPVAIHLPDDAGPWRLASEEAARAIREAHAGPVEIDGVWGALGDDGVVVTVLEAAPGTHGGIEQFRPSVPEGEAEWSGHRAHAAGAAVVDGVRELVLVVEAPDGALVVLSVCGPEDAFASGSLAEAFRTARVG
;
A
#
# COMPACT_ATOMS: atom_id res chain seq x y z
N ALA A 1 -32.81 2.72 -41.74
CA ALA A 1 -31.92 3.25 -40.67
C ALA A 1 -32.77 3.49 -39.43
N ALA A 2 -32.52 2.77 -38.33
CA ALA A 2 -33.09 3.10 -37.02
C ALA A 2 -32.29 2.42 -35.88
N ALA A 3 -31.70 3.29 -35.05
CA ALA A 3 -31.33 3.15 -33.65
C ALA A 3 -30.42 1.99 -33.20
N VAL A 4 -29.12 2.32 -33.07
CA VAL A 4 -28.18 1.68 -32.13
C VAL A 4 -28.70 1.89 -30.71
N ARG A 5 -28.97 0.79 -29.99
CA ARG A 5 -29.23 0.81 -28.55
C ARG A 5 -27.93 1.19 -27.84
N GLY A 6 -27.91 2.34 -27.18
CA GLY A 6 -26.86 2.69 -26.24
C GLY A 6 -26.84 1.66 -25.11
N ALA A 7 -25.73 0.95 -24.98
CA ALA A 7 -25.45 0.14 -23.81
C ALA A 7 -25.42 1.08 -22.59
N ARG A 8 -26.23 0.78 -21.58
CA ARG A 8 -26.05 1.36 -20.25
C ARG A 8 -24.65 0.94 -19.79
N VAL A 9 -23.75 1.90 -19.63
CA VAL A 9 -22.56 1.72 -18.81
C VAL A 9 -23.09 1.36 -17.43
N ALA A 10 -22.84 0.14 -16.97
CA ALA A 10 -23.08 -0.21 -15.60
C ALA A 10 -22.14 0.67 -14.77
N GLU A 11 -22.70 1.57 -13.97
CA GLU A 11 -21.92 2.28 -12.96
C GLU A 11 -21.39 1.20 -12.02
N GLU A 12 -20.08 0.97 -12.06
CA GLU A 12 -19.39 0.09 -11.11
C GLU A 12 -19.66 0.62 -9.71
N PRO A 13 -20.00 -0.24 -8.74
CA PRO A 13 -20.29 0.20 -7.37
C PRO A 13 -19.10 1.01 -6.83
N GLU A 14 -19.39 2.12 -6.15
CA GLU A 14 -18.37 2.89 -5.44
C GLU A 14 -17.65 1.96 -4.47
N VAL A 15 -16.39 1.67 -4.77
CA VAL A 15 -15.53 0.80 -3.98
C VAL A 15 -15.22 1.54 -2.67
N GLU A 16 -15.60 0.97 -1.52
CA GLU A 16 -15.37 1.58 -0.21
C GLU A 16 -13.85 1.71 0.04
N THR A 17 -13.36 2.94 0.20
CA THR A 17 -11.92 3.20 0.38
C THR A 17 -11.63 3.53 1.84
N THR A 18 -10.54 2.96 2.36
CA THR A 18 -10.03 3.24 3.70
C THR A 18 -8.93 4.29 3.62
N SER A 19 -9.04 5.34 4.45
CA SER A 19 -8.01 6.37 4.58
C SER A 19 -6.97 5.96 5.63
N LEU A 20 -5.71 5.89 5.22
CA LEU A 20 -4.53 5.67 6.05
C LEU A 20 -3.56 6.84 5.84
N GLY A 21 -3.76 7.91 6.61
CA GLY A 21 -3.00 9.15 6.46
C GLY A 21 -3.17 9.74 5.06
N PRO A 22 -2.07 9.99 4.32
CA PRO A 22 -2.13 10.53 2.96
C PRO A 22 -2.58 9.51 1.90
N VAL A 23 -2.81 8.25 2.26
CA VAL A 23 -3.19 7.19 1.33
C VAL A 23 -4.67 6.82 1.48
N ALA A 24 -5.38 6.76 0.35
CA ALA A 24 -6.66 6.06 0.25
C ALA A 24 -6.44 4.70 -0.44
N ILE A 25 -6.94 3.61 0.14
CA ILE A 25 -6.76 2.24 -0.37
C ILE A 25 -8.02 1.40 -0.16
N HIS A 26 -8.35 0.53 -1.09
CA HIS A 26 -9.36 -0.52 -0.87
C HIS A 26 -8.72 -1.68 -0.11
N LEU A 27 -9.22 -1.94 1.10
CA LEU A 27 -8.79 -3.09 1.90
C LEU A 27 -9.68 -4.29 1.57
N PRO A 28 -9.13 -5.46 1.20
CA PRO A 28 -9.93 -6.54 0.68
C PRO A 28 -10.66 -7.29 1.80
N ASP A 29 -11.92 -7.64 1.56
CA ASP A 29 -12.79 -8.29 2.55
C ASP A 29 -12.28 -9.66 3.02
N ASP A 30 -11.58 -10.39 2.15
CA ASP A 30 -11.07 -11.74 2.41
C ASP A 30 -9.82 -11.78 3.30
N ALA A 31 -9.21 -10.62 3.57
CA ALA A 31 -8.14 -10.45 4.55
C ALA A 31 -8.58 -9.64 5.78
N GLY A 32 -9.87 -9.29 5.88
CA GLY A 32 -10.50 -8.65 7.02
C GLY A 32 -11.28 -9.63 7.92
N PRO A 33 -11.87 -9.16 9.03
CA PRO A 33 -12.24 -7.76 9.30
C PRO A 33 -11.08 -6.85 9.67
N TRP A 34 -11.07 -5.65 9.08
CA TRP A 34 -10.02 -4.66 9.28
C TRP A 34 -10.24 -3.82 10.53
N ARG A 35 -9.15 -3.57 11.27
CA ARG A 35 -9.11 -2.66 12.42
C ARG A 35 -8.02 -1.63 12.24
N LEU A 36 -8.39 -0.34 12.30
CA LEU A 36 -7.40 0.73 12.27
C LEU A 36 -6.54 0.68 13.54
N ALA A 37 -5.23 0.71 13.37
CA ALA A 37 -4.28 0.81 14.45
C ALA A 37 -4.16 2.27 14.92
N SER A 38 -3.99 2.47 16.23
CA SER A 38 -3.50 3.75 16.75
C SER A 38 -2.10 4.04 16.19
N GLU A 39 -1.72 5.31 16.07
CA GLU A 39 -0.38 5.72 15.62
C GLU A 39 0.74 5.02 16.43
N GLU A 40 0.62 4.93 17.75
CA GLU A 40 1.60 4.26 18.62
C GLU A 40 1.79 2.78 18.24
N ALA A 41 0.69 2.05 18.03
CA ALA A 41 0.73 0.65 17.61
C ALA A 41 1.32 0.50 16.19
N ALA A 42 0.97 1.38 15.26
CA ALA A 42 1.53 1.37 13.91
C ALA A 42 3.04 1.67 13.92
N ARG A 43 3.48 2.62 14.78
CA ARG A 43 4.89 2.92 15.01
C ARG A 43 5.64 1.73 15.60
N ALA A 44 5.08 1.07 16.62
CA ALA A 44 5.69 -0.11 17.24
C ALA A 44 5.85 -1.29 16.26
N ILE A 45 4.84 -1.53 15.40
CA ILE A 45 4.94 -2.53 14.34
C ILE A 45 6.06 -2.15 13.37
N ARG A 46 6.14 -0.88 12.97
CA ARG A 46 7.17 -0.42 12.05
C ARG A 46 8.57 -0.53 12.63
N GLU A 47 8.81 -0.08 13.86
CA GLU A 47 10.13 -0.14 14.51
C GLU A 47 10.70 -1.56 14.56
N ALA A 48 9.84 -2.57 14.67
CA ALA A 48 10.25 -3.97 14.62
C ALA A 48 10.71 -4.43 13.21
N HIS A 49 10.33 -3.71 12.14
CA HIS A 49 10.52 -4.09 10.74
C HIS A 49 11.31 -3.05 9.91
N ALA A 50 11.72 -1.92 10.50
CA ALA A 50 12.24 -0.75 9.78
C ALA A 50 13.72 -0.50 9.92
N GLY A 51 14.39 -0.29 8.78
CA GLY A 51 15.65 0.44 8.71
C GLY A 51 15.51 1.94 9.07
N PRO A 52 16.60 2.71 9.01
CA PRO A 52 16.76 4.01 9.68
C PRO A 52 16.11 5.19 8.92
N VAL A 53 14.80 5.13 8.64
CA VAL A 53 14.07 6.28 8.09
C VAL A 53 13.51 7.10 9.24
N GLU A 54 13.78 8.41 9.28
CA GLU A 54 13.06 9.33 10.16
C GLU A 54 11.61 9.46 9.65
N ILE A 55 10.65 9.09 10.50
CA ILE A 55 9.23 8.99 10.14
C ILE A 55 8.48 10.14 10.80
N ASP A 56 7.87 10.99 9.97
CA ASP A 56 7.04 12.11 10.38
C ASP A 56 5.59 11.68 10.66
N GLY A 57 5.08 10.69 9.91
CA GLY A 57 3.74 10.15 10.06
C GLY A 57 3.68 8.63 9.90
N VAL A 58 2.86 7.96 10.72
CA VAL A 58 2.64 6.51 10.62
C VAL A 58 1.18 6.15 10.87
N TRP A 59 0.61 5.34 9.98
CA TRP A 59 -0.75 4.84 10.07
C TRP A 59 -0.75 3.34 9.80
N GLY A 60 -1.76 2.63 10.28
CA GLY A 60 -1.89 1.23 9.94
C GLY A 60 -3.29 0.66 10.10
N ALA A 61 -3.50 -0.48 9.46
CA ALA A 61 -4.68 -1.32 9.58
C ALA A 61 -4.25 -2.77 9.80
N LEU A 62 -5.00 -3.48 10.63
CA LEU A 62 -4.78 -4.87 11.01
C LEU A 62 -5.92 -5.71 10.44
N GLY A 63 -5.57 -6.67 9.59
CA GLY A 63 -6.47 -7.68 9.07
C GLY A 63 -6.43 -8.95 9.92
N ASP A 64 -7.02 -10.01 9.36
CA ASP A 64 -6.95 -11.36 9.93
C ASP A 64 -5.57 -11.99 9.70
N ASP A 65 -5.31 -13.10 10.41
CA ASP A 65 -4.12 -13.94 10.26
C ASP A 65 -2.77 -13.19 10.30
N GLY A 66 -2.73 -12.05 10.99
CA GLY A 66 -1.51 -11.25 11.15
C GLY A 66 -1.16 -10.39 9.94
N VAL A 67 -2.10 -10.13 9.03
CA VAL A 67 -1.94 -9.15 7.96
C VAL A 67 -1.92 -7.74 8.56
N VAL A 68 -0.92 -6.95 8.18
CA VAL A 68 -0.78 -5.55 8.58
C VAL A 68 -0.55 -4.69 7.35
N VAL A 69 -1.31 -3.62 7.22
CA VAL A 69 -1.05 -2.53 6.28
C VAL A 69 -0.49 -1.35 7.07
N THR A 70 0.61 -0.76 6.61
CA THR A 70 1.18 0.46 7.18
C THR A 70 1.41 1.52 6.11
N VAL A 71 1.23 2.77 6.48
CA VAL A 71 1.61 3.95 5.69
C VAL A 71 2.58 4.75 6.51
N LEU A 72 3.67 5.15 5.88
CA LEU A 72 4.71 6.00 6.45
C LEU A 72 4.83 7.24 5.60
N GLU A 73 5.07 8.36 6.26
CA GLU A 73 5.36 9.61 5.59
C GLU A 73 6.65 10.20 6.17
N ALA A 74 7.51 10.66 5.28
CA ALA A 74 8.67 11.47 5.60
C ALA A 74 8.59 12.79 4.82
N ALA A 75 8.72 13.90 5.53
CA ALA A 75 8.62 15.24 4.98
C ALA A 75 9.65 15.50 3.86
N PRO A 76 9.38 16.45 2.96
CA PRO A 76 10.33 16.81 1.91
C PRO A 76 11.72 17.12 2.48
N GLY A 77 12.74 16.44 1.98
CA GLY A 77 14.13 16.67 2.37
C GLY A 77 14.60 16.00 3.67
N THR A 78 13.72 15.33 4.43
CA THR A 78 14.10 14.54 5.63
C THR A 78 14.44 13.10 5.28
N HIS A 79 13.84 12.56 4.21
CA HIS A 79 14.11 11.22 3.68
C HIS A 79 15.48 11.10 2.95
N GLY A 80 16.43 12.00 3.22
CA GLY A 80 17.83 11.91 2.76
C GLY A 80 18.04 11.82 1.25
N GLY A 81 17.04 12.17 0.43
CA GLY A 81 17.08 11.93 -1.01
C GLY A 81 17.18 10.44 -1.35
N ILE A 82 16.32 9.59 -0.74
CA ILE A 82 16.12 8.20 -1.23
C ILE A 82 15.84 8.24 -2.75
N GLU A 83 16.90 8.08 -3.54
CA GLU A 83 16.87 8.00 -5.01
C GLU A 83 16.59 6.57 -5.47
N GLN A 84 16.77 5.59 -4.57
CA GLN A 84 16.44 4.18 -4.80
C GLN A 84 15.91 3.57 -3.50
N PHE A 85 14.63 3.26 -3.46
CA PHE A 85 14.14 2.18 -2.61
C PHE A 85 14.27 0.91 -3.44
N ARG A 86 15.22 0.03 -3.11
CA ARG A 86 15.31 -1.28 -3.78
C ARG A 86 14.39 -2.21 -3.04
N PRO A 87 13.27 -2.63 -3.63
CA PRO A 87 12.62 -3.80 -3.12
C PRO A 87 13.55 -4.99 -3.41
N SER A 88 13.77 -5.86 -2.42
CA SER A 88 14.55 -7.09 -2.59
C SER A 88 13.76 -8.15 -3.38
N VAL A 89 13.33 -7.78 -4.59
CA VAL A 89 12.46 -8.56 -5.49
C VAL A 89 13.26 -9.59 -6.29
N PRO A 90 12.78 -10.82 -6.42
CA PRO A 90 12.95 -11.61 -7.63
C PRO A 90 11.93 -11.18 -8.69
N GLU A 91 12.40 -10.91 -9.90
CA GLU A 91 11.67 -10.39 -11.07
C GLU A 91 10.23 -10.94 -11.23
N GLY A 92 9.26 -10.04 -11.30
CA GLY A 92 7.82 -10.32 -11.39
C GLY A 92 7.02 -9.04 -11.21
N GLU A 93 7.07 -8.18 -12.24
CA GLU A 93 6.61 -6.79 -12.23
C GLU A 93 5.09 -6.69 -12.05
N ALA A 94 4.64 -5.95 -11.03
CA ALA A 94 3.30 -5.37 -11.08
C ALA A 94 3.38 -4.13 -12.00
N GLU A 95 2.81 -4.22 -13.21
CA GLU A 95 2.73 -3.07 -14.11
C GLU A 95 1.92 -1.92 -13.47
N TRP A 96 2.49 -0.71 -13.51
CA TRP A 96 1.97 0.51 -12.88
C TRP A 96 1.69 1.62 -13.91
N SER A 97 0.69 2.46 -13.65
CA SER A 97 0.11 3.42 -14.61
C SER A 97 0.06 4.90 -14.16
N GLY A 98 0.77 5.30 -13.10
CA GLY A 98 0.78 6.70 -12.61
C GLY A 98 1.88 7.60 -13.21
N HIS A 99 2.15 8.77 -12.59
CA HIS A 99 2.88 9.87 -13.23
C HIS A 99 4.34 10.15 -12.80
N ARG A 100 4.86 9.65 -11.66
CA ARG A 100 6.29 9.80 -11.25
C ARG A 100 6.84 8.54 -10.58
N ALA A 101 8.15 8.34 -10.59
CA ALA A 101 8.80 7.07 -10.24
C ALA A 101 8.38 6.55 -8.86
N HIS A 102 7.70 5.41 -8.84
CA HIS A 102 7.50 4.62 -7.64
C HIS A 102 8.46 3.45 -7.64
N ALA A 103 8.97 3.09 -6.47
CA ALA A 103 9.57 1.78 -6.27
C ALA A 103 8.49 0.88 -5.67
N ALA A 104 8.21 -0.23 -6.33
CA ALA A 104 7.31 -1.26 -5.82
C ALA A 104 8.04 -2.58 -5.73
N GLY A 105 7.79 -3.36 -4.68
CA GLY A 105 8.18 -4.75 -4.72
C GLY A 105 7.89 -5.53 -3.46
N ALA A 106 8.45 -6.73 -3.41
CA ALA A 106 8.07 -7.76 -2.47
C ALA A 106 9.29 -8.49 -1.90
N ALA A 107 9.17 -8.95 -0.65
CA ALA A 107 10.14 -9.82 -0.01
C ALA A 107 9.42 -10.90 0.80
N VAL A 108 10.09 -12.04 1.02
CA VAL A 108 9.66 -13.02 2.03
C VAL A 108 10.84 -13.24 2.97
N VAL A 109 10.64 -12.95 4.26
CA VAL A 109 11.64 -13.11 5.31
C VAL A 109 11.00 -13.88 6.45
N ASP A 110 11.60 -15.01 6.81
CA ASP A 110 11.12 -15.86 7.92
C ASP A 110 9.62 -16.22 7.86
N GLY A 111 9.10 -16.45 6.65
CA GLY A 111 7.70 -16.81 6.39
C GLY A 111 6.72 -15.64 6.38
N VAL A 112 7.20 -14.41 6.59
CA VAL A 112 6.43 -13.18 6.42
C VAL A 112 6.73 -12.61 5.06
N ARG A 113 5.68 -12.46 4.25
CA ARG A 113 5.73 -11.74 2.98
C ARG A 113 5.41 -10.28 3.21
N GLU A 114 6.18 -9.40 2.57
CA GLU A 114 5.97 -7.96 2.57
C GLU A 114 5.82 -7.48 1.12
N LEU A 115 4.86 -6.59 0.86
CA LEU A 115 4.73 -5.77 -0.33
C LEU A 115 4.96 -4.32 0.06
N VAL A 116 5.79 -3.59 -0.68
CA VAL A 116 6.10 -2.18 -0.42
C VAL A 116 5.92 -1.35 -1.68
N LEU A 117 5.29 -0.19 -1.54
CA LEU A 117 5.13 0.84 -2.56
C LEU A 117 5.67 2.16 -1.98
N VAL A 118 6.59 2.77 -2.68
CA VAL A 118 7.16 4.08 -2.34
C VAL A 118 6.72 5.09 -3.38
N VAL A 119 6.20 6.22 -2.92
CA VAL A 119 5.64 7.32 -3.72
C VAL A 119 6.26 8.63 -3.26
N GLU A 120 6.59 9.52 -4.18
CA GLU A 120 6.78 10.93 -3.85
C GLU A 120 5.44 11.67 -4.09
N ALA A 121 4.88 12.25 -3.02
CA ALA A 121 3.67 13.06 -3.07
C ALA A 121 3.92 14.39 -3.82
N PRO A 122 2.86 15.08 -4.29
CA PRO A 122 3.01 16.30 -5.08
C PRO A 122 3.78 17.44 -4.38
N ASP A 123 3.77 17.46 -3.05
CA ASP A 123 4.49 18.42 -2.21
C ASP A 123 5.95 18.03 -1.92
N GLY A 124 6.39 16.86 -2.40
CA GLY A 124 7.72 16.31 -2.23
C GLY A 124 7.87 15.39 -1.01
N ALA A 125 6.79 15.07 -0.29
CA ALA A 125 6.85 14.11 0.81
C ALA A 125 7.05 12.69 0.28
N LEU A 126 7.83 11.87 0.98
CA LEU A 126 7.97 10.45 0.67
C LEU A 126 6.91 9.66 1.43
N VAL A 127 6.03 8.98 0.69
CA VAL A 127 4.99 8.11 1.23
C VAL A 127 5.35 6.66 0.94
N VAL A 128 5.44 5.84 1.98
CA VAL A 128 5.70 4.40 1.88
C VAL A 128 4.48 3.65 2.37
N LEU A 129 3.81 2.92 1.49
CA LEU A 129 2.78 1.95 1.82
C LEU A 129 3.44 0.57 1.91
N SER A 130 3.17 -0.18 2.98
CA SER A 130 3.62 -1.57 3.12
C SER A 130 2.45 -2.46 3.55
N VAL A 131 2.36 -3.67 3.00
CA VAL A 131 1.50 -4.75 3.51
C VAL A 131 2.40 -5.92 3.88
N CYS A 132 2.33 -6.37 5.13
CA CYS A 132 3.02 -7.58 5.57
C CYS A 132 2.05 -8.62 6.15
N GLY A 133 2.42 -9.89 6.06
CA GLY A 133 1.64 -11.00 6.63
C GLY A 133 2.21 -12.36 6.24
N PRO A 134 1.62 -13.45 6.71
CA PRO A 134 1.96 -14.80 6.27
C PRO A 134 1.86 -14.97 4.74
N GLU A 135 2.69 -15.81 4.14
CA GLU A 135 2.71 -16.01 2.68
C GLU A 135 1.36 -16.48 2.11
N ASP A 136 0.64 -17.32 2.84
CA ASP A 136 -0.68 -17.84 2.47
C ASP A 136 -1.77 -16.75 2.43
N ALA A 137 -1.64 -15.69 3.21
CA ALA A 137 -2.53 -14.52 3.11
C ALA A 137 -2.44 -13.82 1.75
N PHE A 138 -1.34 -14.00 1.01
CA PHE A 138 -1.17 -13.44 -0.34
C PHE A 138 -1.63 -14.38 -1.46
N ALA A 139 -2.07 -15.60 -1.14
CA ALA A 139 -2.38 -16.62 -2.15
C ALA A 139 -3.58 -16.27 -3.04
N SER A 140 -4.57 -15.51 -2.52
CA SER A 140 -5.73 -15.07 -3.31
C SER A 140 -5.38 -13.97 -4.33
N GLY A 141 -4.28 -13.24 -4.10
CA GLY A 141 -3.90 -12.07 -4.87
C GLY A 141 -4.64 -10.78 -4.48
N SER A 142 -5.64 -10.83 -3.60
CA SER A 142 -6.47 -9.67 -3.23
C SER A 142 -5.65 -8.56 -2.57
N LEU A 143 -4.67 -8.91 -1.74
CA LEU A 143 -3.73 -7.94 -1.12
C LEU A 143 -2.86 -7.22 -2.17
N ALA A 144 -2.46 -7.91 -3.24
CA ALA A 144 -1.72 -7.28 -4.33
C ALA A 144 -2.63 -6.36 -5.17
N GLU A 145 -3.90 -6.73 -5.34
CA GLU A 145 -4.90 -5.88 -6.00
C GLU A 145 -5.23 -4.62 -5.18
N ALA A 146 -5.39 -4.76 -3.88
CA ALA A 146 -5.56 -3.65 -2.93
C ALA A 146 -4.47 -2.59 -3.13
N PHE A 147 -3.22 -3.02 -3.27
CA PHE A 147 -2.08 -2.14 -3.53
C PHE A 147 -2.21 -1.30 -4.81
N ARG A 148 -2.84 -1.84 -5.87
CA ARG A 148 -3.08 -1.10 -7.13
C ARG A 148 -4.14 -0.01 -6.98
N THR A 149 -5.00 -0.13 -5.98
CA THR A 149 -6.03 0.87 -5.68
C THR A 149 -5.49 2.06 -4.90
N ALA A 150 -4.28 1.95 -4.32
CA ALA A 150 -3.70 3.00 -3.49
C ALA A 150 -3.61 4.32 -4.27
N ARG A 151 -4.07 5.40 -3.64
CA ARG A 151 -3.97 6.78 -4.12
C ARG A 151 -3.36 7.64 -3.02
N VAL A 152 -2.33 8.39 -3.37
CA VAL A 152 -1.72 9.39 -2.50
C VAL A 152 -2.40 10.73 -2.78
N GLY A 153 -2.92 11.36 -1.72
CA GLY A 153 -3.61 12.65 -1.75
C GLY A 153 -2.69 13.86 -1.72
#